data_AF-A0A1V4IY34-F1
#
_entry.id   AF-A0A1V4IY34-F1
#
_cell.length_a   1.000
_cell.length_b   1.000
_cell.length_c   1.000
_cell.angle_alpha   90.00
_cell.angle_beta   90.00
_cell.angle_gamma   90.00
#
_symmetry.space_group_name_H-M   'P 1'
#
loop_
_entity.id
_entity.type
_entity.pdbx_description
1 polymer ?
#
loop_
_entity_poly.entity_id
_entity_poly.type
_entity_poly.pdbx_seq_one_letter_code
_entity_poly.pdbx_strand_id
1 'polypeptide(L)'
;MAGYFLKLKSRISEGKILKKLKKIIAVIAVSTIAVTAMGCKMIEKTPEAIKNTVLATVGNEKVTKGDLDKEMEKYTAQFKQQYGEDYENNAQAKEQLQKMKKQQLDSLVTQKILLQKANELNLKPSDDEINKQVDDQINQSKAQFPEEGQFESVLEQNGLTEDQLKDLIKNEVIMKAVQDDIVKDITVTDEDVQTYYNENKDAKYTQGAGATVSHILIAEKAGDGSIDFDASLKKANDLKAKLDAGSDFATLAKENSVDPGSKDQGGTLGFQPYNSTQLVPEFVEGYKNLKENEISAPVKSQYGYHIIKATGLKTSQVTPLDQVKDQIKSSLLQQKQGDAFNSKLEEWKTDLKVKTYEDKL
;
A
#
# COMPACT_ATOMS: atom_id res chain seq x y z
N MET A 1 6.08 76.78 -18.62
CA MET A 1 5.57 75.60 -19.35
C MET A 1 6.21 75.61 -20.74
N ALA A 2 7.50 75.29 -20.91
CA ALA A 2 8.11 73.96 -20.93
C ALA A 2 7.59 73.05 -22.07
N GLY A 3 7.78 73.48 -23.32
CA GLY A 3 7.71 72.64 -24.52
C GLY A 3 9.10 72.08 -24.84
N TYR A 4 9.21 70.76 -24.86
CA TYR A 4 10.44 70.01 -25.13
C TYR A 4 10.92 70.22 -26.57
N PHE A 5 12.23 70.45 -26.66
CA PHE A 5 12.98 70.81 -27.86
C PHE A 5 13.86 69.60 -28.28
N LEU A 6 14.06 69.47 -29.60
CA LEU A 6 15.23 68.86 -30.27
C LEU A 6 15.44 67.34 -30.24
N LYS A 7 14.97 66.74 -31.32
CA LYS A 7 15.77 66.04 -32.34
C LYS A 7 17.28 66.42 -32.30
N LEU A 8 18.14 65.58 -31.71
CA LEU A 8 19.58 65.50 -32.02
C LEU A 8 20.20 64.16 -31.61
N LYS A 9 20.93 63.58 -32.56
CA LYS A 9 22.05 62.63 -32.38
C LYS A 9 21.71 61.16 -32.10
N SER A 10 21.07 60.53 -33.08
CA SER A 10 21.70 59.33 -33.66
C SER A 10 23.00 59.76 -34.37
N ARG A 11 24.10 59.02 -34.20
CA ARG A 11 25.52 59.35 -34.46
C ARG A 11 26.22 60.03 -33.29
N ILE A 12 26.82 59.20 -32.43
CA ILE A 12 28.24 59.19 -31.99
C ILE A 12 28.34 58.16 -30.86
N SER A 13 28.59 56.89 -31.21
CA SER A 13 29.42 55.96 -30.40
C SER A 13 29.89 54.73 -31.19
N GLU A 14 29.95 54.79 -32.53
CA GLU A 14 30.70 53.83 -33.39
C GLU A 14 32.22 54.07 -33.36
N GLY A 15 32.82 54.33 -32.20
CA GLY A 15 34.23 54.71 -32.15
C GLY A 15 34.83 54.58 -30.76
N LYS A 16 35.15 53.33 -30.37
CA LYS A 16 35.97 52.83 -29.24
C LYS A 16 35.27 51.52 -28.78
N ILE A 17 35.74 50.30 -28.99
CA ILE A 17 37.09 49.75 -28.99
C ILE A 17 37.09 48.48 -29.87
N LEU A 18 37.40 48.67 -31.15
CA LEU A 18 38.16 47.70 -31.94
C LEU A 18 39.62 47.88 -31.55
N LYS A 19 40.11 47.10 -30.58
CA LYS A 19 41.54 46.83 -30.42
C LYS A 19 41.73 45.42 -29.88
N LYS A 20 42.31 44.59 -30.77
CA LYS A 20 43.04 43.34 -30.53
C LYS A 20 42.25 42.02 -30.64
N LEU A 21 42.02 41.64 -31.90
CA LEU A 21 42.05 40.24 -32.33
C LEU A 21 43.47 39.91 -32.86
N LYS A 22 43.93 38.68 -32.56
CA LYS A 22 44.86 37.80 -33.33
C LYS A 22 46.35 37.64 -32.94
N LYS A 23 46.70 36.35 -32.75
CA LYS A 23 47.98 35.59 -32.90
C LYS A 23 48.93 35.65 -31.66
N ILE A 24 49.55 34.57 -31.12
CA ILE A 24 50.33 33.46 -31.71
C ILE A 24 50.40 32.23 -30.75
N ILE A 25 50.67 31.06 -31.35
CA ILE A 25 50.90 29.69 -30.85
C ILE A 25 52.29 29.48 -30.17
N ALA A 26 52.34 28.59 -29.15
CA ALA A 26 53.46 27.76 -28.64
C ALA A 26 54.76 28.37 -28.04
N VAL A 27 55.17 27.86 -26.86
CA VAL A 27 56.35 26.98 -26.61
C VAL A 27 56.51 26.71 -25.09
N ILE A 28 56.87 25.46 -24.77
CA ILE A 28 56.98 24.77 -23.46
C ILE A 28 58.30 25.11 -22.73
N ALA A 29 58.32 25.16 -21.38
CA ALA A 29 59.40 24.63 -20.53
C ALA A 29 59.12 24.71 -19.00
N VAL A 30 58.79 23.54 -18.43
CA VAL A 30 59.21 22.95 -17.14
C VAL A 30 59.65 23.88 -15.99
N SER A 31 58.90 23.83 -14.89
CA SER A 31 59.46 23.82 -13.53
C SER A 31 58.61 22.94 -12.63
N THR A 32 59.07 21.70 -12.49
CA THR A 32 58.70 20.78 -11.42
C THR A 32 59.03 21.39 -10.06
N ILE A 33 58.00 21.65 -9.24
CA ILE A 33 58.14 21.59 -7.78
C ILE A 33 57.12 20.59 -7.27
N ALA A 34 57.65 19.51 -6.72
CA ALA A 34 56.93 18.52 -5.96
C ALA A 34 56.30 19.16 -4.72
N VAL A 35 54.97 19.07 -4.60
CA VAL A 35 54.28 19.09 -3.31
C VAL A 35 53.73 17.69 -3.08
N THR A 36 54.51 16.90 -2.37
CA THR A 36 54.08 15.66 -1.75
C THR A 36 53.08 15.97 -0.63
N ALA A 37 51.96 15.24 -0.65
CA ALA A 37 51.09 14.93 0.48
C ALA A 37 50.50 16.10 1.28
N MET A 38 49.32 16.58 0.86
CA MET A 38 48.19 16.90 1.73
C MET A 38 46.98 17.25 0.85
N GLY A 39 46.13 16.25 0.59
CA GLY A 39 44.89 16.46 -0.15
C GLY A 39 44.45 15.25 -0.95
N CYS A 40 44.04 14.17 -0.29
CA CYS A 40 42.85 13.46 -0.76
C CYS A 40 41.65 14.43 -0.61
N LYS A 41 41.63 15.53 -1.36
CA LYS A 41 40.39 16.25 -1.63
C LYS A 41 39.60 15.27 -2.46
N MET A 42 38.47 14.83 -1.93
CA MET A 42 37.42 14.15 -2.67
C MET A 42 37.32 14.83 -4.04
N ILE A 43 37.71 14.13 -5.10
CA ILE A 43 37.31 14.53 -6.44
C ILE A 43 35.81 14.28 -6.43
N GLU A 44 35.01 15.33 -6.19
CA GLU A 44 33.57 15.25 -6.38
C GLU A 44 33.34 14.70 -7.78
N LYS A 45 32.63 13.57 -7.86
CA LYS A 45 32.28 12.97 -9.14
C LYS A 45 31.54 14.00 -9.97
N THR A 46 31.83 14.09 -11.27
CA THR A 46 31.04 14.94 -12.17
C THR A 46 29.57 14.50 -12.12
N PRO A 47 28.60 15.40 -12.36
CA PRO A 47 27.18 15.03 -12.40
C PRO A 47 26.89 13.84 -13.34
N GLU A 48 27.62 13.76 -14.45
CA GLU A 48 27.56 12.64 -15.40
C GLU A 48 28.10 11.33 -14.80
N ALA A 49 29.22 11.38 -14.08
CA ALA A 49 29.76 10.22 -13.37
C ALA A 49 28.84 9.74 -12.22
N ILE A 50 28.07 10.64 -11.61
CA ILE A 50 27.05 10.30 -10.61
C ILE A 50 25.91 9.54 -11.30
N LYS A 51 25.32 10.08 -12.38
CA LYS A 51 24.24 9.43 -13.14
C LYS A 51 24.65 8.05 -13.66
N ASN A 52 25.89 7.89 -14.13
CA ASN A 52 26.42 6.62 -14.63
C ASN A 52 26.82 5.61 -13.52
N THR A 53 26.58 5.94 -12.24
CA THR A 53 26.84 5.00 -11.14
C THR A 53 25.93 3.78 -11.29
N VAL A 54 26.53 2.59 -11.37
CA VAL A 54 25.79 1.33 -11.52
C VAL A 54 25.15 0.94 -10.18
N LEU A 55 23.83 0.81 -10.19
CA LEU A 55 23.00 0.37 -9.06
C LEU A 55 22.62 -1.10 -9.17
N ALA A 56 22.51 -1.65 -10.38
CA ALA A 56 22.38 -3.09 -10.59
C ALA A 56 22.99 -3.56 -11.91
N THR A 57 23.31 -4.83 -12.01
CA THR A 57 23.68 -5.52 -13.26
C THR A 57 22.70 -6.67 -13.50
N VAL A 58 22.22 -6.79 -14.74
CA VAL A 58 21.31 -7.85 -15.21
C VAL A 58 21.92 -8.44 -16.47
N GLY A 59 22.62 -9.57 -16.33
CA GLY A 59 23.42 -10.13 -17.41
C GLY A 59 24.50 -9.16 -17.88
N ASN A 60 24.39 -8.72 -19.13
CA ASN A 60 25.26 -7.72 -19.75
C ASN A 60 24.74 -6.27 -19.62
N GLU A 61 23.52 -6.07 -19.13
CA GLU A 61 22.92 -4.76 -18.96
C GLU A 61 23.14 -4.19 -17.55
N LYS A 62 23.03 -2.87 -17.44
CA LYS A 62 23.21 -2.11 -16.20
C LYS A 62 21.96 -1.28 -15.94
N VAL A 63 21.61 -1.18 -14.67
CA VAL A 63 20.70 -0.15 -14.15
C VAL A 63 21.55 0.89 -13.43
N THR A 64 21.44 2.13 -13.84
CA THR A 64 22.25 3.25 -13.34
C THR A 64 21.46 4.15 -12.40
N LYS A 65 22.16 5.03 -11.69
CA LYS A 65 21.52 6.05 -10.86
C LYS A 65 20.67 7.00 -11.71
N GLY A 66 21.11 7.33 -12.92
CA GLY A 66 20.33 8.15 -13.85
C GLY A 66 19.00 7.50 -14.25
N ASP A 67 18.98 6.17 -14.42
CA ASP A 67 17.74 5.43 -14.72
C ASP A 67 16.77 5.50 -13.53
N LEU A 68 17.28 5.28 -12.31
CA LEU A 68 16.49 5.38 -11.10
C LEU A 68 15.99 6.81 -10.86
N ASP A 69 16.86 7.81 -11.01
CA ASP A 69 16.51 9.22 -10.81
C ASP A 69 15.36 9.61 -11.75
N LYS A 70 15.40 9.16 -13.02
CA LYS A 70 14.31 9.36 -13.98
C LYS A 70 12.99 8.73 -13.50
N GLU A 71 13.00 7.51 -12.99
CA GLU A 71 11.79 6.89 -12.42
C GLU A 71 11.28 7.60 -11.17
N MET A 72 12.17 8.27 -10.44
CA MET A 72 11.84 9.02 -9.23
C MET A 72 11.26 10.42 -9.52
N GLU A 73 11.44 10.97 -10.72
CA GLU A 73 10.96 12.31 -11.10
C GLU A 73 9.45 12.46 -10.87
N LYS A 74 8.66 11.44 -11.25
CA LYS A 74 7.19 11.44 -11.08
C LYS A 74 6.70 11.53 -9.63
N TYR A 75 7.54 11.16 -8.66
CA TYR A 75 7.20 11.25 -7.24
C TYR A 75 7.68 12.55 -6.58
N THR A 76 8.55 13.32 -7.26
CA THR A 76 9.20 14.49 -6.66
C THR A 76 8.18 15.54 -6.22
N ALA A 77 7.17 15.82 -7.05
CA ALA A 77 6.11 16.77 -6.70
C ALA A 77 5.33 16.35 -5.44
N GLN A 78 5.00 15.06 -5.33
CA GLN A 78 4.29 14.52 -4.17
C GLN A 78 5.13 14.64 -2.88
N PHE A 79 6.42 14.29 -2.94
CA PHE A 79 7.31 14.41 -1.78
C PHE A 79 7.49 15.87 -1.37
N LYS A 80 7.65 16.79 -2.33
CA LYS A 80 7.74 18.23 -2.04
C LYS A 80 6.47 18.78 -1.38
N GLN A 81 5.30 18.35 -1.87
CA GLN A 81 4.02 18.76 -1.29
C GLN A 81 3.86 18.27 0.15
N GLN A 82 4.30 17.04 0.44
CA GLN A 82 4.12 16.42 1.75
C GLN A 82 5.19 16.83 2.78
N TYR A 83 6.44 17.00 2.35
CA TYR A 83 7.60 17.15 3.24
C TYR A 83 8.38 18.46 3.06
N GLY A 84 8.00 19.28 2.08
CA GLY A 84 8.66 20.54 1.71
C GLY A 84 9.74 20.37 0.65
N GLU A 85 10.28 21.50 0.16
CA GLU A 85 11.32 21.50 -0.89
C GLU A 85 12.58 20.71 -0.53
N ASP A 86 12.93 20.65 0.76
CA ASP A 86 14.09 19.92 1.29
C ASP A 86 13.72 18.49 1.75
N TYR A 87 12.78 17.84 1.05
CA TYR A 87 12.28 16.50 1.42
C TYR A 87 13.39 15.45 1.51
N GLU A 88 14.48 15.59 0.74
CA GLU A 88 15.59 14.61 0.75
C GLU A 88 16.32 14.56 2.10
N ASN A 89 16.34 15.68 2.84
CA ASN A 89 16.95 15.78 4.16
C ASN A 89 15.93 15.68 5.31
N ASN A 90 14.64 15.60 5.00
CA ASN A 90 13.58 15.44 5.99
C ASN A 90 13.67 14.04 6.65
N ALA A 91 13.76 14.01 7.98
CA ALA A 91 13.93 12.77 8.75
C ALA A 91 12.78 11.77 8.55
N GLN A 92 11.54 12.25 8.35
CA GLN A 92 10.37 11.40 8.12
C GLN A 92 10.32 10.90 6.67
N ALA A 93 10.74 11.73 5.70
CA ALA A 93 10.75 11.37 4.29
C ALA A 93 11.88 10.38 3.96
N LYS A 94 13.02 10.44 4.67
CA LYS A 94 14.22 9.68 4.32
C LYS A 94 13.99 8.16 4.26
N GLU A 95 13.30 7.59 5.23
CA GLU A 95 13.00 6.15 5.25
C GLU A 95 12.06 5.76 4.09
N GLN A 96 10.99 6.54 3.90
CA GLN A 96 10.04 6.32 2.82
C GLN A 96 10.69 6.48 1.43
N LEU A 97 11.56 7.47 1.26
CA LEU A 97 12.30 7.72 0.03
C LEU A 97 13.26 6.57 -0.28
N GLN A 98 13.99 6.07 0.73
CA GLN A 98 14.87 4.92 0.56
C GLN A 98 14.10 3.66 0.18
N LYS A 99 12.97 3.39 0.83
CA LYS A 99 12.08 2.28 0.47
C LYS A 99 11.56 2.42 -0.95
N MET A 100 11.12 3.61 -1.35
CA MET A 100 10.63 3.89 -2.70
C MET A 100 11.74 3.69 -3.74
N LYS A 101 12.94 4.24 -3.52
CA LYS A 101 14.10 4.08 -4.41
C LYS A 101 14.47 2.61 -4.59
N LYS A 102 14.46 1.81 -3.51
CA LYS A 102 14.68 0.37 -3.58
C LYS A 102 13.60 -0.32 -4.44
N GLN A 103 12.32 0.00 -4.22
CA GLN A 103 11.23 -0.56 -5.02
C GLN A 103 11.34 -0.20 -6.52
N GLN A 104 11.71 1.04 -6.84
CA GLN A 104 11.90 1.44 -8.24
C GLN A 104 13.15 0.78 -8.86
N LEU A 105 14.23 0.60 -8.09
CA LEU A 105 15.40 -0.16 -8.54
C LEU A 105 15.04 -1.62 -8.85
N ASP A 106 14.29 -2.28 -7.96
CA ASP A 106 13.81 -3.65 -8.16
C ASP A 106 12.88 -3.77 -9.38
N SER A 107 12.05 -2.75 -9.62
CA SER A 107 11.19 -2.64 -10.80
C SER A 107 12.02 -2.53 -12.09
N LEU A 108 13.02 -1.65 -12.12
CA LEU A 108 13.92 -1.49 -13.27
C LEU A 108 14.71 -2.78 -13.56
N VAL A 109 15.19 -3.46 -12.52
CA VAL A 109 15.84 -4.78 -12.64
C VAL A 109 14.88 -5.79 -13.27
N THR A 110 13.64 -5.84 -12.78
CA THR A 110 12.61 -6.75 -13.31
C THR A 110 12.30 -6.46 -14.77
N GLN A 111 12.12 -5.18 -15.15
CA GLN A 111 11.92 -4.77 -16.54
C GLN A 111 13.07 -5.24 -17.44
N LYS A 112 14.32 -5.07 -16.99
CA LYS A 112 15.51 -5.53 -17.73
C LYS A 112 15.50 -7.04 -17.93
N ILE A 113 15.15 -7.80 -16.90
CA ILE A 113 15.03 -9.26 -16.99
C ILE A 113 13.97 -9.64 -18.02
N LEU A 114 12.77 -9.07 -17.94
CA LEU A 114 11.66 -9.42 -18.83
C LEU A 114 11.97 -9.07 -20.29
N LEU A 115 12.55 -7.90 -20.56
CA LEU A 115 12.93 -7.50 -21.92
C LEU A 115 14.04 -8.37 -22.51
N GLN A 116 15.03 -8.79 -21.70
CA GLN A 116 16.04 -9.75 -22.14
C GLN A 116 15.41 -11.11 -22.44
N LYS A 117 14.56 -11.62 -21.55
CA LYS A 117 13.89 -12.93 -21.71
C LYS A 117 12.90 -12.96 -22.86
N ALA A 118 12.25 -11.84 -23.17
CA ALA A 118 11.42 -11.73 -24.38
C ALA A 118 12.20 -12.05 -25.65
N ASN A 119 13.45 -11.58 -25.75
CA ASN A 119 14.31 -11.85 -26.89
C ASN A 119 14.90 -13.27 -26.83
N GLU A 120 15.43 -13.70 -25.67
CA GLU A 120 16.04 -15.02 -25.51
C GLU A 120 15.05 -16.17 -25.78
N LEU A 121 13.78 -15.99 -25.41
CA LEU A 121 12.73 -16.99 -25.56
C LEU A 121 11.92 -16.83 -26.85
N ASN A 122 12.25 -15.85 -27.70
CA ASN A 122 11.51 -15.50 -28.93
C ASN A 122 10.02 -15.19 -28.66
N LEU A 123 9.73 -14.51 -27.54
CA LEU A 123 8.39 -14.12 -27.12
C LEU A 123 8.03 -12.67 -27.51
N LYS A 124 9.00 -11.89 -28.01
CA LYS A 124 8.75 -10.53 -28.49
C LYS A 124 7.74 -10.57 -29.64
N PRO A 125 6.59 -9.87 -29.55
CA PRO A 125 5.66 -9.75 -30.66
C PRO A 125 6.29 -9.08 -31.88
N SER A 126 5.66 -9.23 -33.05
CA SER A 126 6.12 -8.54 -34.25
C SER A 126 6.05 -7.02 -34.10
N ASP A 127 6.88 -6.29 -34.83
CA ASP A 127 6.88 -4.82 -34.74
C ASP A 127 5.52 -4.23 -35.16
N ASP A 128 4.82 -4.86 -36.11
CA ASP A 128 3.46 -4.46 -36.52
C ASP A 128 2.44 -4.64 -35.37
N GLU A 129 2.50 -5.75 -34.63
CA GLU A 129 1.63 -5.99 -33.48
C GLU A 129 1.92 -5.02 -32.33
N ILE A 130 3.20 -4.74 -32.08
CA ILE A 130 3.62 -3.76 -31.07
C ILE A 130 3.09 -2.38 -31.44
N ASN A 131 3.34 -1.92 -32.67
CA ASN A 131 2.92 -0.60 -33.13
C ASN A 131 1.40 -0.46 -33.05
N LYS A 132 0.66 -1.49 -33.46
CA LYS A 132 -0.80 -1.51 -33.33
C LYS A 132 -1.27 -1.36 -31.88
N GLN A 133 -0.71 -2.13 -30.95
CA GLN A 133 -1.08 -2.04 -29.54
C GLN A 133 -0.71 -0.69 -28.92
N VAL A 134 0.44 -0.14 -29.30
CA VAL A 134 0.86 1.21 -28.90
C VAL A 134 -0.16 2.25 -29.38
N ASP A 135 -0.52 2.22 -30.66
CA ASP A 135 -1.48 3.16 -31.23
C ASP A 135 -2.86 3.00 -30.59
N ASP A 136 -3.34 1.77 -30.40
CA ASP A 136 -4.62 1.49 -29.74
C ASP A 136 -4.66 2.05 -28.31
N GLN A 137 -3.60 1.84 -27.51
CA GLN A 137 -3.50 2.33 -26.14
C GLN A 137 -3.36 3.87 -26.09
N ILE A 138 -2.57 4.47 -26.98
CA ILE A 138 -2.47 5.93 -27.09
C ILE A 138 -3.83 6.54 -27.46
N ASN A 139 -4.53 5.96 -28.43
CA ASN A 139 -5.85 6.43 -28.83
C ASN A 139 -6.88 6.30 -27.70
N GLN A 140 -6.84 5.19 -26.96
CA GLN A 140 -7.68 4.99 -25.77
C GLN A 140 -7.37 6.03 -24.68
N SER A 141 -6.10 6.32 -24.43
CA SER A 141 -5.69 7.36 -23.49
C SER A 141 -6.16 8.74 -23.94
N LYS A 142 -5.96 9.10 -25.22
CA LYS A 142 -6.44 10.37 -25.80
C LYS A 142 -7.96 10.52 -25.71
N ALA A 143 -8.72 9.43 -25.89
CA ALA A 143 -10.18 9.45 -25.79
C ALA A 143 -10.71 9.81 -24.39
N GLN A 144 -9.88 9.70 -23.33
CA GLN A 144 -10.22 10.17 -21.97
C GLN A 144 -10.09 11.69 -21.81
N PHE A 145 -9.46 12.36 -22.78
CA PHE A 145 -9.18 13.79 -22.78
C PHE A 145 -9.84 14.45 -24.02
N PRO A 146 -11.15 14.72 -23.97
CA PRO A 146 -11.91 15.17 -25.14
C PRO A 146 -11.56 16.60 -25.59
N GLU A 147 -10.86 17.37 -24.74
CA GLU A 147 -10.43 18.74 -25.05
C GLU A 147 -9.07 18.74 -25.75
N GLU A 148 -8.95 19.53 -26.83
CA GLU A 148 -7.70 19.65 -27.59
C GLU A 148 -6.54 20.15 -26.71
N GLY A 149 -5.39 19.48 -26.78
CA GLY A 149 -4.19 19.84 -26.01
C GLY A 149 -4.21 19.35 -24.54
N GLN A 150 -5.31 18.77 -24.06
CA GLN A 150 -5.42 18.31 -22.67
C GLN A 150 -4.54 17.09 -22.41
N PHE A 151 -4.49 16.15 -23.35
CA PHE A 151 -3.63 14.97 -23.24
C PHE A 151 -2.16 15.35 -23.15
N GLU A 152 -1.70 16.23 -24.05
CA GLU A 152 -0.33 16.74 -24.07
C GLU A 152 0.01 17.48 -22.78
N SER A 153 -0.91 18.31 -22.27
CA SER A 153 -0.74 19.01 -21.00
C SER A 153 -0.58 18.05 -19.82
N VAL A 154 -1.29 16.92 -19.82
CA VAL A 154 -1.16 15.88 -18.79
C VAL A 154 0.18 15.17 -18.91
N LEU A 155 0.65 14.85 -20.11
CA LEU A 155 1.97 14.25 -20.30
C LEU A 155 3.08 15.19 -19.80
N GLU A 156 3.01 16.47 -20.15
CA GLU A 156 3.98 17.49 -19.71
C GLU A 156 4.01 17.63 -18.17
N GLN A 157 2.84 17.62 -17.52
CA GLN A 157 2.74 17.64 -16.05
C GLN A 157 3.40 16.42 -15.40
N ASN A 158 3.43 15.29 -16.10
CA ASN A 158 4.09 14.06 -15.66
C ASN A 158 5.53 13.93 -16.17
N GLY A 159 6.07 14.97 -16.83
CA GLY A 159 7.44 14.97 -17.36
C GLY A 159 7.66 14.06 -18.57
N LEU A 160 6.59 13.74 -19.31
CA LEU A 160 6.62 12.84 -20.46
C LEU A 160 6.31 13.57 -21.76
N THR A 161 6.93 13.10 -22.84
CA THR A 161 6.49 13.36 -24.22
C THR A 161 5.65 12.18 -24.73
N GLU A 162 4.88 12.40 -25.80
CA GLU A 162 4.13 11.30 -26.45
C GLU A 162 5.08 10.19 -26.92
N ASP A 163 6.25 10.52 -27.46
CA ASP A 163 7.24 9.53 -27.89
C ASP A 163 7.78 8.70 -26.71
N GLN A 164 8.04 9.33 -25.57
CA GLN A 164 8.43 8.62 -24.36
C GLN A 164 7.32 7.70 -23.86
N LEU A 165 6.06 8.14 -23.93
CA LEU A 165 4.93 7.28 -23.59
C LEU A 165 4.82 6.09 -24.54
N LYS A 166 5.00 6.29 -25.85
CA LYS A 166 5.03 5.19 -26.84
C LYS A 166 6.13 4.17 -26.53
N ASP A 167 7.32 4.63 -26.16
CA ASP A 167 8.42 3.75 -25.75
C ASP A 167 8.09 2.95 -24.46
N LEU A 168 7.40 3.57 -23.50
CA LEU A 168 6.91 2.89 -22.30
C LEU A 168 5.89 1.80 -22.64
N ILE A 169 4.86 2.14 -23.43
CA ILE A 169 3.82 1.19 -23.85
C ILE A 169 4.43 0.04 -24.66
N LYS A 170 5.38 0.33 -25.54
CA LYS A 170 6.12 -0.70 -26.28
C LYS A 170 6.79 -1.71 -25.34
N ASN A 171 7.47 -1.23 -24.30
CA ASN A 171 8.07 -2.11 -23.31
C ASN A 171 7.01 -2.89 -22.52
N GLU A 172 5.89 -2.27 -22.15
CA GLU A 172 4.77 -2.93 -21.47
C GLU A 172 4.20 -4.07 -22.31
N VAL A 173 3.98 -3.87 -23.61
CA VAL A 173 3.49 -4.91 -24.54
C VAL A 173 4.46 -6.10 -24.59
N ILE A 174 5.76 -5.85 -24.69
CA ILE A 174 6.78 -6.91 -24.72
C ILE A 174 6.83 -7.66 -23.39
N MET A 175 6.85 -6.94 -22.27
CA MET A 175 6.86 -7.55 -20.93
C MET A 175 5.59 -8.36 -20.66
N LYS A 176 4.44 -7.85 -21.12
CA LYS A 176 3.16 -8.54 -21.01
C LYS A 176 3.17 -9.86 -21.79
N ALA A 177 3.74 -9.90 -22.99
CA ALA A 177 3.85 -11.15 -23.74
C ALA A 177 4.65 -12.22 -22.96
N VAL A 178 5.71 -11.81 -22.25
CA VAL A 178 6.49 -12.70 -21.38
C VAL A 178 5.67 -13.14 -20.17
N GLN A 179 4.96 -12.22 -19.52
CA GLN A 179 4.10 -12.54 -18.38
C GLN A 179 2.99 -13.52 -18.77
N ASP A 180 2.32 -13.28 -19.89
CA ASP A 180 1.27 -14.14 -20.43
C ASP A 180 1.83 -15.53 -20.75
N ASP A 181 3.04 -15.62 -21.32
CA ASP A 181 3.69 -16.91 -21.59
C ASP A 181 4.00 -17.71 -20.31
N ILE A 182 4.43 -17.05 -19.24
CA ILE A 182 4.70 -17.70 -17.94
C ILE A 182 3.44 -18.32 -17.36
N VAL A 183 2.30 -17.64 -17.52
CA VAL A 183 1.06 -17.98 -16.80
C VAL A 183 0.00 -18.68 -17.65
N LYS A 184 0.21 -18.84 -18.96
CA LYS A 184 -0.78 -19.37 -19.91
C LYS A 184 -1.33 -20.76 -19.55
N ASP A 185 -0.53 -21.60 -18.93
CA ASP A 185 -0.88 -22.97 -18.56
C ASP A 185 -1.40 -23.08 -17.12
N ILE A 186 -1.43 -21.97 -16.38
CA ILE A 186 -1.90 -21.95 -15.00
C ILE A 186 -3.43 -22.02 -14.98
N THR A 187 -3.94 -23.06 -14.33
CA THR A 187 -5.38 -23.29 -14.20
C THR A 187 -5.75 -23.56 -12.73
N VAL A 188 -7.03 -23.33 -12.43
CA VAL A 188 -7.63 -23.66 -11.14
C VAL A 188 -8.72 -24.69 -11.39
N THR A 189 -8.57 -25.85 -10.76
CA THR A 189 -9.52 -26.95 -10.80
C THR A 189 -10.65 -26.72 -9.80
N ASP A 190 -11.78 -27.41 -9.99
CA ASP A 190 -12.86 -27.39 -9.00
C ASP A 190 -12.42 -28.02 -7.66
N GLU A 191 -11.47 -28.96 -7.69
CA GLU A 191 -10.86 -29.56 -6.50
C GLU A 191 -10.03 -28.55 -5.68
N ASP A 192 -9.26 -27.69 -6.35
CA ASP A 192 -8.55 -26.58 -5.70
C ASP A 192 -9.53 -25.67 -4.95
N VAL A 193 -10.65 -25.33 -5.61
CA VAL A 193 -11.69 -24.45 -5.06
C VAL A 193 -12.38 -25.09 -3.87
N GLN A 194 -12.73 -26.38 -3.99
CA GLN A 194 -13.34 -27.15 -2.91
C GLN A 194 -12.42 -27.27 -1.70
N THR A 195 -11.14 -27.54 -1.93
CA THR A 195 -10.10 -27.64 -0.88
C THR A 195 -9.95 -26.30 -0.17
N TYR A 196 -9.74 -25.22 -0.91
CA TYR A 196 -9.64 -23.87 -0.34
C TYR A 196 -10.88 -23.50 0.47
N TYR A 197 -12.09 -23.74 -0.06
CA TYR A 197 -13.33 -23.46 0.65
C TYR A 197 -13.41 -24.23 1.96
N ASN A 198 -13.08 -25.53 1.96
CA ASN A 198 -13.13 -26.37 3.16
C ASN A 198 -12.12 -25.91 4.22
N GLU A 199 -10.87 -25.63 3.82
CA GLU A 199 -9.82 -25.17 4.72
C GLU A 199 -10.11 -23.78 5.32
N ASN A 200 -10.87 -22.95 4.59
CA ASN A 200 -11.17 -21.58 5.00
C ASN A 200 -12.63 -21.40 5.49
N LYS A 201 -13.42 -22.48 5.55
CA LYS A 201 -14.87 -22.43 5.77
C LYS A 201 -15.22 -21.67 7.03
N ASP A 202 -14.65 -22.08 8.15
CA ASP A 202 -14.98 -21.51 9.45
C ASP A 202 -14.49 -20.07 9.62
N ALA A 203 -13.33 -19.75 9.03
CA ALA A 203 -12.70 -18.44 9.18
C ALA A 203 -13.26 -17.37 8.22
N LYS A 204 -13.66 -17.77 7.00
CA LYS A 204 -14.01 -16.83 5.93
C LYS A 204 -15.45 -16.95 5.44
N TYR A 205 -16.05 -18.14 5.56
CA TYR A 205 -17.36 -18.45 4.96
C TYR A 205 -18.42 -18.83 5.99
N THR A 206 -18.07 -18.88 7.27
CA THR A 206 -19.01 -19.10 8.36
C THR A 206 -19.14 -17.80 9.16
N GLN A 207 -20.30 -17.17 9.06
CA GLN A 207 -20.67 -16.16 10.05
C GLN A 207 -21.04 -16.89 11.33
N GLY A 208 -20.28 -16.60 12.39
CA GLY A 208 -20.51 -17.18 13.71
C GLY A 208 -21.91 -16.84 14.21
N ALA A 209 -22.55 -17.82 14.86
CA ALA A 209 -23.76 -17.56 15.61
C ALA A 209 -23.47 -16.63 16.79
N GLY A 210 -24.44 -15.82 17.21
CA GLY A 210 -24.25 -14.86 18.28
C GLY A 210 -25.50 -14.06 18.57
N ALA A 211 -25.39 -13.13 19.50
CA ALA A 211 -26.44 -12.17 19.81
C ALA A 211 -25.82 -10.82 20.16
N THR A 212 -26.59 -9.74 20.01
CA THR A 212 -26.30 -8.49 20.69
C THR A 212 -26.67 -8.67 22.16
N VAL A 213 -25.73 -8.41 23.07
CA VAL A 213 -25.89 -8.70 24.48
C VAL A 213 -25.79 -7.43 25.30
N SER A 214 -26.72 -7.27 26.24
CA SER A 214 -26.59 -6.32 27.35
C SER A 214 -26.59 -7.07 28.67
N HIS A 215 -25.91 -6.56 29.69
CA HIS A 215 -25.87 -7.19 31.00
C HIS A 215 -25.89 -6.23 32.18
N ILE A 216 -26.33 -6.73 33.33
CA ILE A 216 -26.20 -6.10 34.64
C ILE A 216 -25.31 -7.02 35.48
N LEU A 217 -24.14 -6.52 35.87
CA LEU A 217 -23.24 -7.23 36.79
C LEU A 217 -23.56 -6.81 38.23
N ILE A 218 -23.85 -7.77 39.10
CA ILE A 218 -24.08 -7.58 40.53
C ILE A 218 -22.98 -8.30 41.31
N ALA A 219 -22.21 -7.53 42.10
CA ALA A 219 -21.19 -8.06 43.00
C ALA A 219 -21.19 -7.27 44.32
N GLU A 220 -22.13 -7.60 45.20
CA GLU A 220 -22.19 -7.06 46.55
C GLU A 220 -20.94 -7.48 47.35
N LYS A 221 -20.48 -6.59 48.23
CA LYS A 221 -19.23 -6.79 48.97
C LYS A 221 -19.52 -7.22 50.41
N ALA A 222 -18.84 -8.27 50.85
CA ALA A 222 -18.78 -8.63 52.26
C ALA A 222 -17.92 -7.62 53.04
N GLY A 223 -17.95 -7.70 54.38
CA GLY A 223 -17.18 -6.80 55.26
C GLY A 223 -15.66 -6.87 55.07
N ASP A 224 -15.14 -7.94 54.44
CA ASP A 224 -13.73 -8.13 54.09
C ASP A 224 -13.39 -7.70 52.64
N GLY A 225 -14.36 -7.17 51.89
CA GLY A 225 -14.19 -6.73 50.50
C GLY A 225 -14.28 -7.86 49.45
N SER A 226 -14.46 -9.11 49.88
CA SER A 226 -14.78 -10.24 48.98
C SER A 226 -16.21 -10.11 48.42
N ILE A 227 -16.54 -10.90 47.39
CA ILE A 227 -17.90 -10.90 46.82
C ILE A 227 -18.81 -11.71 47.75
N ASP A 228 -19.85 -11.07 48.27
CA ASP A 228 -20.95 -11.75 48.94
C ASP A 228 -21.92 -12.28 47.88
N PHE A 229 -21.77 -13.57 47.56
CA PHE A 229 -22.60 -14.22 46.52
C PHE A 229 -24.07 -14.35 46.93
N ASP A 230 -24.40 -14.47 48.22
CA ASP A 230 -25.79 -14.62 48.66
C ASP A 230 -26.53 -13.28 48.57
N ALA A 231 -25.90 -12.20 49.04
CA ALA A 231 -26.42 -10.85 48.86
C ALA A 231 -26.52 -10.47 47.37
N SER A 232 -25.51 -10.83 46.58
CA SER A 232 -25.51 -10.59 45.12
C SER A 232 -26.64 -11.33 44.42
N LEU A 233 -26.88 -12.61 44.76
CA LEU A 233 -27.99 -13.39 44.21
C LEU A 233 -29.34 -12.80 44.59
N LYS A 234 -29.52 -12.39 45.85
CA LYS A 234 -30.76 -11.74 46.29
C LYS A 234 -31.04 -10.48 45.49
N LYS A 235 -30.05 -9.59 45.34
CA LYS A 235 -30.20 -8.37 44.54
C LYS A 235 -30.43 -8.67 43.06
N ALA A 236 -29.74 -9.66 42.50
CA ALA A 236 -29.96 -10.09 41.12
C ALA A 236 -31.41 -10.59 40.89
N ASN A 237 -31.95 -11.39 41.83
CA ASN A 237 -33.34 -11.83 41.78
C ASN A 237 -34.33 -10.66 41.90
N ASP A 238 -34.08 -9.71 42.81
CA ASP A 238 -34.91 -8.51 42.97
C ASP A 238 -34.92 -7.65 41.68
N LEU A 239 -33.78 -7.51 41.02
CA LEU A 239 -33.67 -6.80 39.73
C LEU A 239 -34.34 -7.58 38.59
N LYS A 240 -34.20 -8.90 38.54
CA LYS A 240 -34.87 -9.75 37.55
C LYS A 240 -36.39 -9.63 37.67
N ALA A 241 -36.94 -9.64 38.88
CA ALA A 241 -38.37 -9.43 39.11
C ALA A 241 -38.86 -8.06 38.59
N LYS A 242 -38.06 -7.00 38.77
CA LYS A 242 -38.38 -5.67 38.20
C LYS A 242 -38.35 -5.66 36.68
N LEU A 243 -37.38 -6.34 36.07
CA LEU A 243 -37.27 -6.50 34.62
C LEU A 243 -38.46 -7.29 34.06
N ASP A 244 -38.88 -8.36 34.73
CA ASP A 244 -40.05 -9.15 34.35
C ASP A 244 -41.37 -8.37 34.50
N ALA A 245 -41.41 -7.41 35.42
CA ALA A 245 -42.51 -6.45 35.56
C ALA A 245 -42.46 -5.30 34.54
N GLY A 246 -41.50 -5.29 33.62
CA GLY A 246 -41.41 -4.31 32.52
C GLY A 246 -40.54 -3.08 32.79
N SER A 247 -39.69 -3.11 33.82
CA SER A 247 -38.70 -2.04 34.04
C SER A 247 -37.70 -1.97 32.89
N ASP A 248 -37.23 -0.77 32.56
CA ASP A 248 -36.24 -0.57 31.50
C ASP A 248 -34.87 -1.14 31.88
N PHE A 249 -34.31 -1.99 31.02
CA PHE A 249 -33.04 -2.69 31.27
C PHE A 249 -31.86 -1.72 31.37
N ALA A 250 -31.78 -0.74 30.47
CA ALA A 250 -30.65 0.18 30.41
C ALA A 250 -30.61 1.09 31.66
N THR A 251 -31.78 1.48 32.15
CA THR A 251 -31.93 2.25 33.40
C THR A 251 -31.45 1.43 34.59
N LEU A 252 -31.94 0.20 34.75
CA LEU A 252 -31.49 -0.66 35.85
C LEU A 252 -30.00 -1.00 35.76
N ALA A 253 -29.45 -1.17 34.55
CA ALA A 253 -28.03 -1.37 34.33
C ALA A 253 -27.19 -0.17 34.79
N LYS A 254 -27.57 1.06 34.42
CA LYS A 254 -26.87 2.28 34.86
C LYS A 254 -26.88 2.46 36.37
N GLU A 255 -28.00 2.14 37.00
CA GLU A 255 -28.19 2.34 38.45
C GLU A 255 -27.54 1.23 39.30
N ASN A 256 -27.50 -0.01 38.80
CA ASN A 256 -27.19 -1.16 39.65
C ASN A 256 -25.98 -1.98 39.20
N SER A 257 -25.54 -1.85 37.95
CA SER A 257 -24.41 -2.64 37.46
C SER A 257 -23.09 -2.13 38.03
N VAL A 258 -22.24 -3.05 38.48
CA VAL A 258 -20.87 -2.75 38.91
C VAL A 258 -19.83 -2.97 37.79
N ASP A 259 -20.27 -3.30 36.57
CA ASP A 259 -19.36 -3.43 35.43
C ASP A 259 -18.93 -2.05 34.91
N PRO A 260 -17.66 -1.64 35.06
CA PRO A 260 -17.19 -0.33 34.60
C PRO A 260 -17.23 -0.18 33.08
N GLY A 261 -17.17 -1.29 32.32
CA GLY A 261 -17.08 -1.25 30.86
C GLY A 261 -18.41 -0.93 30.17
N SER A 262 -19.54 -1.25 30.80
CA SER A 262 -20.85 -1.16 30.14
C SER A 262 -21.93 -0.43 30.96
N LYS A 263 -21.78 -0.26 32.28
CA LYS A 263 -22.85 0.29 33.14
C LYS A 263 -23.37 1.64 32.65
N ASP A 264 -22.47 2.57 32.30
CA ASP A 264 -22.85 3.93 31.90
C ASP A 264 -23.50 3.97 30.51
N GLN A 265 -23.37 2.88 29.74
CA GLN A 265 -23.99 2.65 28.44
C GLN A 265 -25.21 1.73 28.52
N GLY A 266 -25.83 1.58 29.70
CA GLY A 266 -27.01 0.74 29.87
C GLY A 266 -26.72 -0.76 29.79
N GLY A 267 -25.49 -1.16 30.09
CA GLY A 267 -25.07 -2.55 30.12
C GLY A 267 -24.73 -3.17 28.76
N THR A 268 -24.72 -2.39 27.67
CA THR A 268 -24.49 -2.94 26.31
C THR A 268 -23.06 -3.42 26.11
N LEU A 269 -22.91 -4.62 25.53
CA LEU A 269 -21.64 -5.20 25.09
C LEU A 269 -21.57 -5.36 23.55
N GLY A 270 -22.61 -4.91 22.84
CA GLY A 270 -22.72 -5.11 21.38
C GLY A 270 -22.87 -6.57 20.99
N PHE A 271 -22.52 -6.90 19.74
CA PHE A 271 -22.59 -8.27 19.22
C PHE A 271 -21.51 -9.15 19.84
N GLN A 272 -21.93 -10.27 20.43
CA GLN A 272 -21.09 -11.28 21.04
C GLN A 272 -21.31 -12.64 20.34
N PRO A 273 -20.24 -13.27 19.82
CA PRO A 273 -20.36 -14.57 19.17
C PRO A 273 -20.46 -15.69 20.21
N TYR A 274 -21.21 -16.75 19.92
CA TYR A 274 -21.40 -17.91 20.81
C TYR A 274 -20.12 -18.71 21.08
N ASN A 275 -19.05 -18.47 20.33
CA ASN A 275 -17.71 -19.01 20.56
C ASN A 275 -16.73 -17.95 21.12
N SER A 276 -17.23 -16.85 21.70
CA SER A 276 -16.39 -15.80 22.29
C SER A 276 -15.48 -16.37 23.37
N THR A 277 -14.17 -16.17 23.20
CA THR A 277 -13.14 -16.49 24.20
C THR A 277 -12.82 -15.29 25.11
N GLN A 278 -13.42 -14.13 24.84
CA GLN A 278 -13.23 -12.89 25.62
C GLN A 278 -14.17 -12.79 26.81
N LEU A 279 -15.25 -13.58 26.81
CA LEU A 279 -16.23 -13.65 27.89
C LEU A 279 -16.01 -14.91 28.72
N VAL A 280 -16.41 -14.87 29.99
CA VAL A 280 -16.39 -16.07 30.84
C VAL A 280 -17.38 -17.11 30.31
N PRO A 281 -17.04 -18.42 30.33
CA PRO A 281 -17.87 -19.46 29.72
C PRO A 281 -19.32 -19.47 30.23
N GLU A 282 -19.53 -19.21 31.52
CA GLU A 282 -20.86 -19.18 32.14
C GLU A 282 -21.73 -18.07 31.54
N PHE A 283 -21.13 -16.90 31.25
CA PHE A 283 -21.82 -15.79 30.62
C PHE A 283 -22.27 -16.17 29.20
N VAL A 284 -21.39 -16.81 28.42
CA VAL A 284 -21.70 -17.27 27.06
C VAL A 284 -22.84 -18.28 27.07
N GLU A 285 -22.77 -19.30 27.91
CA GLU A 285 -23.86 -20.28 28.07
C GLU A 285 -25.16 -19.63 28.57
N GLY A 286 -25.05 -18.56 29.37
CA GLY A 286 -26.17 -17.78 29.88
C GLY A 286 -27.00 -17.05 28.82
N TYR A 287 -26.37 -16.61 27.71
CA TYR A 287 -27.10 -15.92 26.63
C TYR A 287 -27.29 -16.76 25.36
N LYS A 288 -26.50 -17.81 25.16
CA LYS A 288 -26.52 -18.66 23.96
C LYS A 288 -27.87 -19.31 23.67
N ASN A 289 -28.64 -19.60 24.72
CA ASN A 289 -29.96 -20.24 24.61
C ASN A 289 -31.15 -19.28 24.74
N LEU A 290 -30.88 -17.97 24.93
CA LEU A 290 -31.94 -16.96 25.01
C LEU A 290 -32.58 -16.74 23.63
N LYS A 291 -33.88 -16.46 23.63
CA LYS A 291 -34.63 -16.02 22.45
C LYS A 291 -34.49 -14.50 22.26
N GLU A 292 -34.97 -14.02 21.12
CA GLU A 292 -35.01 -12.59 20.80
C GLU A 292 -35.75 -11.79 21.89
N ASN A 293 -35.05 -10.81 22.46
CA ASN A 293 -35.47 -9.96 23.59
C ASN A 293 -35.62 -10.67 24.94
N GLU A 294 -35.17 -11.92 25.08
CA GLU A 294 -35.24 -12.65 26.34
C GLU A 294 -34.18 -12.16 27.34
N ILE A 295 -34.52 -12.21 28.63
CA ILE A 295 -33.66 -11.87 29.76
C ILE A 295 -33.41 -13.13 30.58
N SER A 296 -32.14 -13.48 30.78
CA SER A 296 -31.71 -14.65 31.53
C SER A 296 -32.13 -14.60 33.00
N ALA A 297 -32.20 -15.78 33.63
CA ALA A 297 -32.05 -15.85 35.08
C ALA A 297 -30.65 -15.33 35.51
N PRO A 298 -30.44 -14.99 36.80
CA PRO A 298 -29.10 -14.65 37.29
C PRO A 298 -28.07 -15.75 37.00
N VAL A 299 -27.04 -15.41 36.24
CA VAL A 299 -25.94 -16.30 35.85
C VAL A 299 -24.75 -16.04 36.76
N LYS A 300 -24.31 -17.06 37.50
CA LYS A 300 -23.15 -16.94 38.39
C LYS A 300 -21.84 -17.00 37.60
N SER A 301 -20.89 -16.14 37.90
CA SER A 301 -19.49 -16.28 37.48
C SER A 301 -18.53 -15.85 38.59
N GLN A 302 -17.22 -15.91 38.33
CA GLN A 302 -16.20 -15.39 39.25
C GLN A 302 -16.34 -13.88 39.57
N TYR A 303 -17.09 -13.12 38.76
CA TYR A 303 -17.28 -11.68 38.94
C TYR A 303 -18.55 -11.32 39.72
N GLY A 304 -19.38 -12.29 40.10
CA GLY A 304 -20.68 -12.07 40.74
C GLY A 304 -21.81 -12.71 39.93
N TYR A 305 -22.98 -12.07 39.91
CA TYR A 305 -24.12 -12.51 39.11
C TYR A 305 -24.38 -11.57 37.94
N HIS A 306 -24.68 -12.15 36.78
CA HIS A 306 -25.03 -11.45 35.56
C HIS A 306 -26.51 -11.66 35.26
N ILE A 307 -27.23 -10.59 34.98
CA ILE A 307 -28.54 -10.66 34.31
C ILE A 307 -28.30 -10.24 32.88
N ILE A 308 -28.62 -11.11 31.91
CA ILE A 308 -28.20 -10.96 30.53
C ILE A 308 -29.44 -10.81 29.65
N LYS A 309 -29.45 -9.84 28.74
CA LYS A 309 -30.48 -9.67 27.71
C LYS A 309 -29.88 -9.92 26.34
N ALA A 310 -30.53 -10.76 25.54
CA ALA A 310 -30.12 -11.04 24.16
C ALA A 310 -31.10 -10.41 23.14
N THR A 311 -30.56 -9.74 22.15
CA THR A 311 -31.30 -9.18 21.01
C THR A 311 -30.52 -9.41 19.72
N GLY A 312 -31.16 -9.26 18.55
CA GLY A 312 -30.50 -9.40 17.25
C GLY A 312 -29.79 -10.74 17.10
N LEU A 313 -30.49 -11.84 17.42
CA LEU A 313 -29.94 -13.19 17.33
C LEU A 313 -29.49 -13.49 15.90
N LYS A 314 -28.25 -13.97 15.77
CA LYS A 314 -27.70 -14.49 14.52
C LYS A 314 -27.48 -15.98 14.64
N THR A 315 -28.13 -16.74 13.77
CA THR A 315 -27.81 -18.16 13.56
C THR A 315 -26.47 -18.27 12.84
N SER A 316 -25.75 -19.37 13.05
CA SER A 316 -24.57 -19.64 12.23
C SER A 316 -25.01 -19.76 10.78
N GLN A 317 -24.46 -18.92 9.91
CA GLN A 317 -24.74 -18.96 8.49
C GLN A 317 -23.45 -19.25 7.76
N VAL A 318 -23.44 -20.39 7.08
CA VAL A 318 -22.38 -20.78 6.17
C VAL A 318 -22.75 -20.26 4.79
N THR A 319 -21.93 -19.39 4.22
CA THR A 319 -22.04 -19.01 2.81
C THR A 319 -21.77 -20.25 1.95
N PRO A 320 -22.73 -20.75 1.17
CA PRO A 320 -22.55 -21.95 0.36
C PRO A 320 -21.43 -21.77 -0.67
N LEU A 321 -20.69 -22.85 -0.98
CA LEU A 321 -19.62 -22.83 -1.98
C LEU A 321 -20.09 -22.23 -3.30
N ASP A 322 -21.28 -22.59 -3.77
CA ASP A 322 -21.82 -22.10 -5.05
C ASP A 322 -21.93 -20.57 -5.13
N GLN A 323 -22.09 -19.87 -3.98
CA GLN A 323 -22.14 -18.41 -3.96
C GLN A 323 -20.77 -17.75 -4.03
N VAL A 324 -19.71 -18.47 -3.67
CA VAL A 324 -18.33 -17.93 -3.60
C VAL A 324 -17.36 -18.63 -4.55
N LYS A 325 -17.81 -19.64 -5.30
CA LYS A 325 -16.98 -20.48 -6.17
C LYS A 325 -16.17 -19.66 -7.17
N ASP A 326 -16.81 -18.73 -7.88
CA ASP A 326 -16.16 -17.91 -8.90
C ASP A 326 -15.16 -16.93 -8.29
N GLN A 327 -15.48 -16.36 -7.13
CA GLN A 327 -14.55 -15.50 -6.39
C GLN A 327 -13.32 -16.28 -5.95
N ILE A 328 -13.51 -17.46 -5.34
CA ILE A 328 -12.41 -18.34 -4.92
C ILE A 328 -11.55 -18.72 -6.11
N LYS A 329 -12.18 -19.13 -7.23
CA LYS A 329 -11.48 -19.52 -8.45
C LYS A 329 -10.62 -18.38 -9.00
N SER A 330 -11.17 -17.16 -9.07
CA SER A 330 -10.44 -15.98 -9.52
C SER A 330 -9.27 -15.64 -8.59
N SER A 331 -9.49 -15.64 -7.27
CA SER A 331 -8.43 -15.38 -6.28
C SER A 331 -7.32 -16.43 -6.33
N LEU A 332 -7.67 -17.72 -6.43
CA LEU A 332 -6.69 -18.80 -6.57
C LEU A 332 -5.93 -18.69 -7.88
N LEU A 333 -6.58 -18.29 -8.98
CA LEU A 333 -5.92 -18.12 -10.27
C LEU A 333 -4.89 -17.00 -10.17
N GLN A 334 -5.28 -15.82 -9.69
CA GLN A 334 -4.38 -14.70 -9.49
C GLN A 334 -3.21 -15.05 -8.57
N GLN A 335 -3.47 -15.79 -7.48
CA GLN A 335 -2.42 -16.25 -6.58
C GLN A 335 -1.44 -17.19 -7.30
N LYS A 336 -1.93 -18.26 -7.96
CA LYS A 336 -1.09 -19.22 -8.68
C LYS A 336 -0.28 -18.54 -9.80
N GLN A 337 -0.87 -17.59 -10.51
CA GLN A 337 -0.19 -16.81 -11.55
C GLN A 337 0.92 -15.92 -10.97
N GLY A 338 0.65 -15.24 -9.84
CA GLY A 338 1.64 -14.45 -9.12
C GLY A 338 2.79 -15.29 -8.57
N ASP A 339 2.49 -16.45 -8.00
CA ASP A 339 3.50 -17.39 -7.48
C ASP A 339 4.38 -17.93 -8.62
N ALA A 340 3.77 -18.31 -9.75
CA ALA A 340 4.49 -18.76 -10.95
C ALA A 340 5.41 -17.66 -11.50
N PHE A 341 4.90 -16.43 -11.63
CA PHE A 341 5.67 -15.27 -12.08
C PHE A 341 6.87 -15.00 -11.15
N ASN A 342 6.64 -14.94 -9.84
CA ASN A 342 7.69 -14.69 -8.85
C ASN A 342 8.75 -15.80 -8.86
N SER A 343 8.32 -17.06 -8.90
CA SER A 343 9.24 -18.21 -9.00
C SER A 343 10.10 -18.11 -10.26
N LYS A 344 9.50 -17.76 -11.40
CA LYS A 344 10.23 -17.64 -12.67
C LYS A 344 11.18 -16.45 -12.69
N LEU A 345 10.79 -15.35 -12.06
CA LEU A 345 11.64 -14.17 -11.91
C LEU A 345 12.88 -14.48 -11.07
N GLU A 346 12.76 -15.23 -9.97
CA GLU A 346 13.90 -15.63 -9.14
C GLU A 346 14.85 -16.61 -9.85
N GLU A 347 14.29 -17.54 -10.64
CA GLU A 347 15.08 -18.39 -11.56
C GLU A 347 15.90 -17.52 -12.52
N TRP A 348 15.25 -16.57 -13.20
CA TRP A 348 15.92 -15.70 -14.17
C TRP A 348 16.91 -14.71 -13.56
N LYS A 349 16.67 -14.23 -12.32
CA LYS A 349 17.67 -13.46 -11.58
C LYS A 349 18.95 -14.26 -11.38
N THR A 350 18.83 -15.56 -11.11
CA THR A 350 19.97 -16.46 -10.96
C THR A 350 20.66 -16.69 -12.31
N ASP A 351 19.91 -17.00 -13.35
CA ASP A 351 20.44 -17.23 -14.71
C ASP A 351 21.21 -16.02 -15.26
N LEU A 352 20.62 -14.83 -15.09
CA LEU A 352 21.19 -13.55 -15.53
C LEU A 352 22.22 -13.00 -14.54
N LYS A 353 22.52 -13.72 -13.45
CA LYS A 353 23.52 -13.35 -12.44
C LYS A 353 23.30 -11.93 -11.92
N VAL A 354 22.04 -11.61 -11.60
CA VAL A 354 21.63 -10.28 -11.17
C VAL A 354 22.39 -9.88 -9.90
N LYS A 355 22.89 -8.64 -9.87
CA LYS A 355 23.53 -8.06 -8.69
C LYS A 355 22.99 -6.66 -8.46
N THR A 356 22.63 -6.36 -7.22
CA THR A 356 22.15 -5.04 -6.79
C THR A 356 23.15 -4.45 -5.79
N TYR A 357 23.41 -3.14 -5.91
CA TYR A 357 24.33 -2.38 -5.07
C TYR A 357 23.55 -1.37 -4.23
N GLU A 358 22.82 -1.87 -3.23
CA GLU A 358 21.94 -1.04 -2.39
C GLU A 358 22.71 0.02 -1.59
N ASP A 359 24.00 -0.20 -1.34
CA ASP A 359 24.90 0.76 -0.69
C ASP A 359 25.10 2.06 -1.49
N LYS A 360 24.65 2.09 -2.76
CA LYS A 360 24.82 3.22 -3.69
C LYS A 360 23.52 3.99 -3.96
N LEU A 361 22.41 3.62 -3.32
CA LEU A 361 21.06 4.21 -3.50
C LEU A 361 20.95 5.67 -3.03
#